data_AF-A0A8I1NGY9-F1
#
_entry.id   AF-A0A8I1NGY9-F1
#
_cell.length_a   1.000
_cell.length_b   1.000
_cell.length_c   1.000
_cell.angle_alpha   90.00
_cell.angle_beta   90.00
_cell.angle_gamma   90.00
#
_symmetry.space_group_name_H-M   'P 1'
#
loop_
_entity.id
_entity.type
_entity.pdbx_description
1 polymer ?
#
loop_
_entity_poly.entity_id
_entity_poly.type
_entity_poly.pdbx_seq_one_letter_code
_entity_poly.pdbx_strand_id
1 'polypeptide(L)'
;MADENAGKQLDHVTDTLAQLKEMRHYARNNVEHLTAIWLLFDGELSKLKQTDKIDDLMNRQGQLHDALEAVIADLEALQQKLQPPPEGAAG
;
A
#
# COMPACT_ATOMS: atom_id res chain seq x y z
N MET A 1 -0.54 -1.56 33.41
CA MET A 1 0.53 -2.19 32.61
C MET A 1 -0.01 -2.94 31.38
N ALA A 2 -1.17 -3.60 31.43
CA ALA A 2 -1.76 -4.22 30.22
C ALA A 2 -2.34 -3.17 29.25
N ASP A 3 -3.06 -2.17 29.77
CA ASP A 3 -3.67 -1.11 28.95
C ASP A 3 -2.62 -0.18 28.28
N GLU A 4 -1.49 0.05 28.94
CA GLU A 4 -0.38 0.87 28.41
C GLU A 4 0.30 0.19 27.21
N ASN A 5 0.39 -1.14 27.22
CA ASN A 5 0.89 -1.91 26.08
C ASN A 5 -0.14 -1.94 24.93
N ALA A 6 -1.43 -2.03 25.23
CA ALA A 6 -2.49 -2.01 24.22
C ALA A 6 -2.56 -0.67 23.46
N GLY A 7 -2.44 0.45 24.17
CA GLY A 7 -2.35 1.79 23.57
C GLY A 7 -1.15 1.90 22.62
N LYS A 8 0.04 1.48 23.09
CA LYS A 8 1.26 1.49 22.27
C LYS A 8 1.17 0.60 21.03
N GLN A 9 0.51 -0.55 21.13
CA GLN A 9 0.26 -1.43 19.99
C GLN A 9 -0.67 -0.77 18.95
N LEU A 10 -1.73 -0.10 19.40
CA LEU A 10 -2.64 0.65 18.53
C LEU A 10 -1.93 1.80 17.81
N ASP A 11 -1.06 2.53 18.52
CA ASP A 11 -0.26 3.61 17.93
C ASP A 11 0.65 3.06 16.82
N HIS A 12 1.38 1.98 17.09
CA HIS A 12 2.26 1.35 16.08
C HIS A 12 1.49 0.83 14.86
N VAL A 13 0.29 0.25 15.05
CA VAL A 13 -0.57 -0.17 13.93
C VAL A 13 -1.03 1.04 13.12
N THR A 14 -1.38 2.13 13.79
CA THR A 14 -1.82 3.38 13.13
C THR A 14 -0.71 4.00 12.29
N ASP A 15 0.50 4.09 12.84
CA ASP A 15 1.68 4.61 12.13
C ASP A 15 2.03 3.73 10.92
N THR A 16 1.99 2.41 11.09
CA THR A 16 2.25 1.45 10.02
C THR A 16 1.22 1.59 8.90
N LEU A 17 -0.07 1.72 9.24
CA LEU A 17 -1.14 1.96 8.27
C LEU A 17 -0.93 3.23 7.47
N ALA A 18 -0.47 4.31 8.09
CA ALA A 18 -0.17 5.56 7.39
C ALA A 18 0.93 5.35 6.34
N GLN A 19 2.02 4.68 6.73
CA GLN A 19 3.13 4.37 5.82
C GLN A 19 2.71 3.47 4.66
N LEU A 20 1.94 2.41 4.93
CA LEU A 20 1.48 1.51 3.87
C LEU A 20 0.52 2.19 2.89
N LYS A 21 -0.36 3.08 3.37
CA LYS A 21 -1.26 3.87 2.52
C LYS A 21 -0.49 4.81 1.59
N GLU A 22 0.59 5.40 2.09
CA GLU A 22 1.49 6.22 1.29
C GLU A 22 2.22 5.37 0.24
N MET A 23 2.78 4.22 0.63
CA MET A 23 3.42 3.27 -0.30
C MET A 23 2.44 2.80 -1.39
N ARG A 24 1.18 2.54 -1.05
CA ARG A 24 0.14 2.16 -2.02
C ARG A 24 -0.11 3.25 -3.05
N HIS A 25 -0.18 4.51 -2.60
CA HIS A 25 -0.31 5.64 -3.50
C HIS A 25 0.89 5.72 -4.47
N TYR A 26 2.11 5.56 -3.96
CA TYR A 26 3.30 5.53 -4.81
C TYR A 26 3.32 4.34 -5.78
N ALA A 27 2.92 3.15 -5.35
CA ALA A 27 2.84 1.97 -6.21
C ALA A 27 1.91 2.21 -7.40
N ARG A 28 0.74 2.82 -7.17
CA ARG A 28 -0.18 3.23 -8.22
C ARG A 28 0.45 4.26 -9.17
N ASN A 29 1.02 5.34 -8.64
CA ASN A 29 1.63 6.38 -9.48
C ASN A 29 2.80 5.83 -10.31
N ASN A 30 3.56 4.86 -9.77
CA ASN A 30 4.63 4.20 -10.49
C ASN A 30 4.11 3.43 -11.70
N VAL A 31 2.94 2.78 -11.63
CA VAL A 31 2.32 2.13 -12.80
C VAL A 31 2.01 3.15 -13.89
N GLU A 32 1.46 4.31 -13.52
CA GLU A 32 1.16 5.39 -14.47
C GLU A 32 2.44 5.91 -15.15
N HIS A 33 3.51 6.11 -14.39
CA HIS A 33 4.82 6.50 -14.93
C HIS A 33 5.43 5.42 -15.83
N LEU A 34 5.41 4.17 -15.40
CA LEU A 34 5.92 3.05 -16.18
C LEU A 34 5.13 2.86 -17.49
N THR A 35 3.82 3.11 -17.47
CA THR A 35 2.98 3.10 -18.69
C THR A 35 3.43 4.17 -19.68
N ALA A 36 3.70 5.39 -19.22
CA ALA A 36 4.21 6.46 -20.08
C ALA A 36 5.59 6.12 -20.67
N ILE A 37 6.48 5.52 -19.86
CA ILE A 37 7.79 5.05 -20.32
C ILE A 37 7.61 3.92 -21.35
N TRP A 38 6.72 2.96 -21.08
CA TRP A 38 6.44 1.86 -21.99
C TRP A 38 5.98 2.36 -23.36
N LEU A 39 5.05 3.33 -23.41
CA LEU A 39 4.55 3.92 -24.65
C LEU A 39 5.66 4.58 -25.48
N LEU A 40 6.65 5.22 -24.84
CA LEU A 40 7.81 5.76 -25.53
C LEU A 40 8.67 4.64 -26.17
N PHE A 41 8.82 3.52 -25.45
CA PHE A 41 9.59 2.37 -25.91
C PHE A 41 8.85 1.48 -26.91
N ASP A 42 7.52 1.50 -26.94
CA ASP A 42 6.70 0.85 -27.96
C ASP A 42 6.56 1.74 -29.22
N GLY A 43 6.65 3.05 -29.07
CA GLY A 43 6.62 4.04 -30.16
C GLY A 43 8.01 4.39 -30.70
N GLU A 44 8.48 5.59 -30.34
CA GLU A 44 9.69 6.21 -30.91
C GLU A 44 10.94 5.35 -30.75
N LEU A 45 11.06 4.64 -29.62
CA LEU A 45 12.24 3.83 -29.28
C LEU A 45 12.05 2.33 -29.52
N SER A 46 11.02 1.91 -30.26
CA SER A 46 10.69 0.50 -30.57
C SER A 46 11.86 -0.34 -31.06
N LYS A 47 12.78 0.26 -31.83
CA LYS A 47 13.99 -0.43 -32.31
C LYS A 47 14.92 -0.91 -31.19
N LEU A 48 14.81 -0.37 -29.97
CA LEU A 48 15.61 -0.77 -28.81
C LEU A 48 15.09 -2.04 -28.12
N LYS A 49 13.85 -2.46 -28.39
CA LYS A 49 13.25 -3.70 -27.89
C LYS A 49 13.37 -3.89 -26.36
N GLN A 50 13.00 -2.86 -25.59
CA GLN A 50 13.05 -2.89 -24.12
C GLN A 50 11.67 -2.96 -23.44
N THR A 51 10.57 -2.98 -24.22
CA THR A 51 9.19 -3.00 -23.73
C THR A 51 8.96 -4.13 -22.72
N ASP A 52 9.43 -5.36 -23.01
CA ASP A 52 9.28 -6.52 -22.13
C ASP A 52 9.81 -6.29 -20.69
N LYS A 53 10.89 -5.53 -20.54
CA LYS A 53 11.46 -5.20 -19.23
C LYS A 53 10.60 -4.19 -18.48
N ILE A 54 10.01 -3.24 -19.20
CA ILE A 54 9.14 -2.23 -18.62
C ILE A 54 7.80 -2.87 -18.23
N ASP A 55 7.29 -3.79 -19.06
CA ASP A 55 6.10 -4.61 -18.75
C ASP A 55 6.30 -5.44 -17.48
N ASP A 56 7.45 -6.09 -17.31
CA ASP A 56 7.77 -6.81 -16.07
C ASP A 56 7.74 -5.89 -14.85
N LEU A 57 8.27 -4.66 -14.96
CA LEU A 57 8.19 -3.66 -13.88
C LEU A 57 6.74 -3.26 -13.59
N MET A 58 5.91 -3.02 -14.61
CA MET A 58 4.50 -2.69 -14.43
C MET A 58 3.75 -3.81 -13.71
N ASN A 59 3.95 -5.07 -14.13
CA ASN A 59 3.33 -6.23 -13.51
C ASN A 59 3.71 -6.35 -12.04
N ARG A 60 4.99 -6.16 -11.70
CA ARG A 60 5.45 -6.18 -10.30
C ARG A 60 4.89 -5.03 -9.47
N GLN A 61 4.77 -3.83 -10.04
CA GLN A 61 4.14 -2.70 -9.35
C GLN A 61 2.64 -2.94 -9.11
N GLY A 62 1.94 -3.53 -10.08
CA GLY A 62 0.54 -3.95 -9.90
C GLY A 62 0.39 -4.98 -8.78
N GLN A 63 1.23 -6.02 -8.77
CA GLN A 63 1.25 -7.03 -7.70
C GLN A 63 1.54 -6.42 -6.32
N LEU A 64 2.48 -5.47 -6.24
CA LEU A 64 2.79 -4.77 -5.00
C LEU A 64 1.60 -3.93 -4.53
N HIS A 65 0.94 -3.21 -5.44
CA HIS A 65 -0.25 -2.43 -5.13
C HIS A 65 -1.35 -3.31 -4.52
N ASP A 66 -1.65 -4.45 -5.16
CA ASP A 66 -2.70 -5.36 -4.69
C ASP A 66 -2.34 -6.00 -3.34
N ALA A 67 -1.06 -6.34 -3.13
CA ALA A 67 -0.57 -6.84 -1.85
C ALA A 67 -0.67 -5.77 -0.75
N LEU A 68 -0.37 -4.51 -1.05
CA LEU A 68 -0.51 -3.40 -0.11
C LEU A 68 -1.97 -3.20 0.28
N GLU A 69 -2.91 -3.24 -0.67
CA GLU A 69 -4.35 -3.15 -0.39
C GLU A 69 -4.80 -4.25 0.59
N ALA A 70 -4.40 -5.50 0.34
CA ALA A 70 -4.76 -6.62 1.21
C ALA A 70 -4.22 -6.45 2.64
N VAL A 71 -2.95 -6.11 2.79
CA VAL A 71 -2.32 -5.91 4.11
C VAL A 71 -2.91 -4.71 4.84
N ILE A 72 -3.22 -3.62 4.13
CA ILE A 72 -3.89 -2.45 4.71
C ILE A 72 -5.25 -2.86 5.28
N ALA A 73 -6.05 -3.62 4.54
CA ALA A 73 -7.36 -4.08 5.01
C ALA A 73 -7.24 -4.96 6.28
N ASP A 74 -6.28 -5.87 6.32
CA ASP A 74 -6.02 -6.72 7.49
C ASP A 74 -5.61 -5.89 8.73
N LEU A 75 -4.74 -4.89 8.54
CA LEU A 75 -4.30 -4.01 9.61
C LEU A 75 -5.38 -3.03 10.07
N GLU A 76 -6.26 -2.57 9.18
CA GLU A 76 -7.44 -1.76 9.54
C GLU A 76 -8.41 -2.59 10.41
N ALA A 77 -8.63 -3.85 10.06
CA ALA A 77 -9.43 -4.77 10.86
C ALA A 77 -8.77 -5.05 12.23
N LEU A 78 -7.45 -5.14 12.29
CA LEU A 78 -6.70 -5.25 13.55
C LEU A 78 -6.82 -3.98 14.39
N GLN A 79 -6.67 -2.80 13.77
CA GLN A 79 -6.79 -1.50 14.42
C GLN A 79 -8.16 -1.36 15.12
N GLN A 80 -9.24 -1.75 14.44
CA GLN A 80 -10.60 -1.74 15.00
C GLN A 80 -10.74 -2.66 16.22
N LYS A 81 -10.08 -3.82 16.23
CA LYS A 81 -10.10 -4.75 17.38
C LYS A 81 -9.30 -4.23 18.58
N LEU A 82 -8.32 -3.38 18.34
CA LEU A 82 -7.47 -2.77 19.37
C LEU A 82 -8.07 -1.48 19.94
N GLN A 83 -9.08 -0.88 19.28
CA GLN A 83 -9.73 0.31 19.80
C GLN A 83 -10.44 0.00 21.13
N PRO A 84 -10.24 0.84 22.17
CA PRO A 84 -10.95 0.67 23.43
C PRO A 84 -12.46 0.83 23.23
N PRO A 85 -13.30 0.19 24.07
CA PRO A 85 -14.75 0.40 24.02
C PRO A 85 -15.07 1.89 24.19
N PRO A 86 -16.06 2.43 23.47
CA PRO A 86 -16.46 3.82 23.65
C PRO A 86 -16.90 4.06 25.10
N GLU A 87 -16.28 5.03 25.77
CA GLU A 87 -16.66 5.45 27.12
C GLU A 87 -18.09 6.02 27.09
N GLY A 88 -19.05 5.22 27.54
CA GLY A 88 -20.47 5.59 27.52
C GLY A 88 -21.48 4.44 27.65
N ALA A 89 -21.04 3.18 27.69
CA ALA A 89 -21.93 2.02 27.97
C ALA A 89 -21.84 1.58 29.45
N ALA A 90 -22.05 2.51 30.37
CA ALA A 90 -22.35 2.21 31.77
C ALA A 90 -23.43 3.20 32.22
N GLY A 91 -24.68 2.86 31.91
CA GLY A 91 -25.86 3.43 32.54
C GLY A 91 -26.28 2.60 33.74
#